data_AF-A0A498IKV2-F1
#
_entry.id   AF-A0A498IKV2-F1
#
_cell.length_a   1.000
_cell.length_b   1.000
_cell.length_c   1.000
_cell.angle_alpha   90.00
_cell.angle_beta   90.00
_cell.angle_gamma   90.00
#
_symmetry.space_group_name_H-M   'P 1'
#
loop_
_entity.id
_entity.type
_entity.pdbx_description
1 polymer ?
#
loop_
_entity_poly.entity_id
_entity_poly.type
_entity_poly.pdbx_seq_one_letter_code
_entity_poly.pdbx_strand_id
1 'polypeptide(L)'
;MSSGSAQPFLSALSSLRRTTSSSLSIINQSPPGFDLREILSCILDSELARTYEFGYSGLKIEDFFAPKALRFQNPELKHTYADLVLQNNDLLLKRPESVEDDIEGDEAEDDIEGDEAAPMDFKLINKIKEHVEFIRSMLASMEDGEISISAYDTAWVALVDDVEGEGSGLPQFPSTLDWIANNQLLDGSWGDSESFTAHDRIINTIACVVALKSWNVHPDKCKKGMAYFKKNISNLGNENAKHMPIGFEIVFPSIIEVARSLNLEVPDDSPVLNEIYAMRNLKLKKIPREILHKVPTTLLYSLEGMADLDWEKLLKLQSQDGSFMMSPASTAYALMQTRDPNCLAYLAQVVHKFNGGVPNVYPVDLFEHVWAVDRLQRLGISRHFEPQLKQCIDYINSCN
;
A
#
# COMPACT_ATOMS: atom_id res chain seq x y z
N MET A 1 10.62 37.55 -21.43
CA MET A 1 11.64 36.49 -21.62
C MET A 1 12.55 36.56 -20.40
N SER A 2 12.76 35.56 -19.56
CA SER A 2 12.54 34.12 -19.60
C SER A 2 12.38 33.65 -18.15
N SER A 3 11.37 32.83 -17.86
CA SER A 3 11.25 32.07 -16.61
C SER A 3 10.69 30.69 -16.98
N GLY A 4 11.56 29.71 -17.10
CA GLY A 4 11.15 28.33 -17.37
C GLY A 4 12.34 27.40 -17.19
N SER A 5 12.27 26.52 -16.18
CA SER A 5 12.93 25.20 -16.17
C SER A 5 12.83 24.41 -14.84
N ALA A 6 12.04 24.83 -13.83
CA ALA A 6 11.91 24.03 -12.60
C ALA A 6 10.73 23.03 -12.57
N GLN A 7 9.75 23.15 -13.48
CA GLN A 7 8.53 22.32 -13.47
C GLN A 7 8.67 20.86 -13.96
N PRO A 8 9.57 20.48 -14.91
CA PRO A 8 9.61 19.10 -15.41
C PRO A 8 10.21 18.08 -14.42
N PHE A 9 11.08 18.52 -13.50
CA PHE A 9 11.77 17.62 -12.57
C PHE A 9 10.88 17.18 -11.40
N LEU A 10 10.00 18.06 -10.91
CA LEU A 10 9.08 17.74 -9.82
C LEU A 10 7.95 16.78 -10.24
N SER A 11 7.51 16.80 -11.51
CA SER A 11 6.52 15.84 -12.00
C SER A 11 7.10 14.44 -12.27
N ALA A 12 8.39 14.36 -12.60
CA ALA A 12 9.10 13.08 -12.67
C ALA A 12 9.31 12.46 -11.28
N LEU A 13 9.56 13.30 -10.26
CA LEU A 13 9.74 12.87 -8.87
C LEU A 13 8.47 12.30 -8.22
N SER A 14 7.27 12.77 -8.60
CA SER A 14 6.00 12.21 -8.11
C SER A 14 5.59 10.91 -8.81
N SER A 15 6.23 10.57 -9.93
CA SER A 15 5.92 9.37 -10.71
C SER A 15 6.76 8.16 -10.29
N LEU A 16 7.96 8.37 -9.73
CA LEU A 16 8.88 7.30 -9.27
C LEU A 16 8.76 6.93 -7.79
N ARG A 17 7.99 7.69 -6.99
CA ARG A 17 7.83 7.48 -5.53
C ARG A 17 6.67 6.55 -5.13
N ARG A 18 5.97 5.96 -6.10
CA ARG A 18 4.70 5.27 -5.81
C ARG A 18 4.93 3.82 -5.41
N THR A 19 4.67 3.51 -4.15
CA THR A 19 4.30 2.16 -3.74
C THR A 19 2.90 1.89 -4.31
N THR A 20 2.78 0.86 -5.15
CA THR A 20 1.52 0.52 -5.83
C THR A 20 0.49 -0.02 -4.84
N SER A 21 -0.77 0.45 -4.98
CA SER A 21 -1.88 0.27 -4.03
C SER A 21 -2.45 -1.14 -3.93
N SER A 22 -2.09 -2.04 -4.86
CA SER A 22 -2.54 -3.41 -4.71
C SER A 22 -1.84 -4.00 -3.50
N SER A 23 -2.57 -4.29 -2.42
CA SER A 23 -2.04 -5.07 -1.29
C SER A 23 -1.30 -6.32 -1.82
N LEU A 24 -1.68 -6.79 -3.01
CA LEU A 24 -1.08 -7.90 -3.75
C LEU A 24 0.27 -7.67 -4.44
N SER A 25 0.64 -6.45 -4.84
CA SER A 25 1.96 -6.18 -5.45
C SER A 25 3.06 -6.21 -4.39
N ILE A 26 2.74 -5.78 -3.17
CA ILE A 26 3.60 -5.96 -1.99
C ILE A 26 3.56 -7.43 -1.53
N ILE A 27 2.41 -8.13 -1.63
CA ILE A 27 2.31 -9.55 -1.25
C ILE A 27 3.09 -10.49 -2.17
N ASN A 28 3.13 -10.22 -3.48
CA ASN A 28 3.74 -11.12 -4.47
C ASN A 28 5.25 -10.94 -4.67
N GLN A 29 5.90 -10.04 -3.93
CA GLN A 29 7.37 -9.90 -3.93
C GLN A 29 8.06 -10.56 -2.72
N SER A 30 7.35 -11.40 -1.95
CA SER A 30 7.96 -12.17 -0.88
C SER A 30 8.67 -13.41 -1.44
N PRO A 31 9.97 -13.64 -1.13
CA PRO A 31 10.61 -14.90 -1.46
C PRO A 31 9.91 -16.07 -0.74
N PRO A 32 9.94 -17.29 -1.30
CA PRO A 32 9.28 -18.44 -0.70
C PRO A 32 9.81 -18.69 0.72
N GLY A 33 8.93 -18.60 1.72
CA GLY A 33 9.23 -18.79 3.14
C GLY A 33 8.78 -17.68 4.10
N PHE A 34 8.17 -16.59 3.60
CA PHE A 34 7.64 -15.49 4.41
C PHE A 34 6.11 -15.42 4.30
N ASP A 35 5.38 -15.58 5.41
CA ASP A 35 3.92 -15.39 5.46
C ASP A 35 3.58 -13.97 5.92
N LEU A 36 3.15 -13.13 4.97
CA LEU A 36 2.75 -11.74 5.24
C LEU A 36 1.50 -11.63 6.12
N ARG A 37 0.77 -12.72 6.35
CA ARG A 37 -0.34 -12.74 7.32
C ARG A 37 0.15 -12.57 8.75
N GLU A 38 1.35 -13.04 9.09
CA GLU A 38 1.93 -12.85 10.43
C GLU A 38 2.39 -11.40 10.65
N ILE A 39 2.96 -10.74 9.64
CA ILE A 39 3.40 -9.33 9.79
C ILE A 39 2.18 -8.40 9.85
N LEU A 40 1.17 -8.63 9.01
CA LEU A 40 -0.08 -7.88 9.08
C LEU A 40 -0.78 -8.16 10.41
N SER A 41 -0.77 -9.41 10.91
CA SER A 41 -1.31 -9.70 12.25
C SER A 41 -0.51 -9.01 13.34
N CYS A 42 0.82 -8.94 13.26
CA CYS A 42 1.63 -8.23 14.27
C CYS A 42 1.43 -6.71 14.27
N ILE A 43 1.26 -6.07 13.11
CA ILE A 43 0.93 -4.64 13.01
C ILE A 43 -0.47 -4.39 13.60
N LEU A 44 -1.44 -5.24 13.24
CA LEU A 44 -2.80 -5.18 13.77
C LEU A 44 -2.85 -5.55 15.27
N ASP A 45 -2.01 -6.48 15.72
CA ASP A 45 -1.87 -6.90 17.12
C ASP A 45 -1.20 -5.81 17.97
N SER A 46 -0.33 -4.98 17.39
CA SER A 46 0.27 -3.84 18.08
C SER A 46 -0.74 -2.73 18.39
N GLU A 47 -1.75 -2.53 17.53
CA GLU A 47 -2.89 -1.66 17.84
C GLU A 47 -3.84 -2.29 18.87
N LEU A 48 -4.02 -3.62 18.82
CA LEU A 48 -4.80 -4.38 19.82
C LEU A 48 -4.11 -4.46 21.19
N ALA A 49 -2.77 -4.43 21.24
CA ALA A 49 -2.00 -4.47 22.48
C ALA A 49 -2.25 -3.26 23.39
N ARG A 50 -2.81 -2.17 22.85
CA ARG A 50 -3.26 -1.01 23.66
C ARG A 50 -4.57 -1.23 24.42
N THR A 51 -5.21 -2.40 24.34
CA THR A 51 -6.48 -2.65 25.06
C THR A 51 -6.61 -3.93 25.87
N TYR A 52 -5.61 -4.82 25.95
CA TYR A 52 -5.66 -5.95 26.88
C TYR A 52 -4.29 -6.35 27.42
N GLU A 53 -3.96 -5.90 28.64
CA GLU A 53 -3.11 -6.70 29.54
C GLU A 53 -3.91 -7.95 29.92
N PHE A 54 -3.57 -9.12 29.35
CA PHE A 54 -3.53 -10.40 30.08
C PHE A 54 -2.82 -11.46 29.24
N GLY A 55 -1.54 -11.71 29.58
CA GLY A 55 -1.01 -13.07 29.61
C GLY A 55 -0.48 -13.70 28.31
N TYR A 56 0.41 -13.03 27.56
CA TYR A 56 1.51 -13.70 26.86
C TYR A 56 2.76 -12.82 26.96
N SER A 57 3.53 -13.04 28.02
CA SER A 57 4.85 -12.44 28.18
C SER A 57 5.83 -13.07 27.20
N GLY A 58 6.40 -12.27 26.28
CA GLY A 58 7.77 -12.51 25.83
C GLY A 58 8.02 -12.77 24.34
N LEU A 59 7.42 -12.00 23.44
CA LEU A 59 7.97 -11.85 22.09
C LEU A 59 8.39 -10.39 21.91
N LYS A 60 9.70 -10.16 21.87
CA LYS A 60 10.26 -8.85 21.52
C LYS A 60 10.40 -8.79 20.00
N ILE A 61 10.25 -7.60 19.42
CA ILE A 61 10.58 -7.37 18.00
C ILE A 61 12.00 -7.85 17.65
N GLU A 62 12.92 -7.81 18.61
CA GLU A 62 14.28 -8.36 18.53
C GLU A 62 14.33 -9.86 18.13
N ASP A 63 13.30 -10.65 18.48
CA ASP A 63 13.21 -12.08 18.16
C ASP A 63 12.98 -12.35 16.66
N PHE A 64 12.50 -11.36 15.91
CA PHE A 64 12.37 -11.43 14.45
C PHE A 64 13.68 -11.15 13.71
N PHE A 65 14.67 -10.54 14.37
CA PHE A 65 15.97 -10.16 13.80
C PHE A 65 17.10 -11.15 14.14
N ALA A 66 16.81 -12.26 14.83
CA ALA A 66 17.79 -13.30 15.09
C ALA A 66 18.10 -14.12 13.81
N PRO A 67 19.38 -14.29 13.42
CA PRO A 67 19.73 -15.04 12.22
C PRO A 67 19.46 -16.53 12.43
N LYS A 68 18.29 -17.01 12.00
CA LYS A 68 18.06 -18.45 11.81
C LYS A 68 18.82 -18.88 10.56
N ALA A 69 19.87 -19.67 10.76
CA ALA A 69 20.66 -20.26 9.69
C ALA A 69 19.79 -21.16 8.79
N LEU A 70 19.34 -20.64 7.65
CA LEU A 70 18.68 -21.41 6.59
C LEU A 70 19.76 -22.01 5.68
N ARG A 71 20.04 -23.29 5.88
CA ARG A 71 20.82 -24.11 4.93
C ARG A 71 19.97 -24.35 3.68
N PHE A 72 20.30 -23.70 2.58
CA PHE A 72 19.78 -24.04 1.26
C PHE A 72 20.59 -25.20 0.66
N GLN A 73 19.95 -26.34 0.43
CA GLN A 73 20.47 -27.40 -0.45
C GLN A 73 19.71 -27.32 -1.78
N ASN A 74 20.34 -26.75 -2.81
CA ASN A 74 19.87 -26.89 -4.20
C ASN A 74 21.08 -27.09 -5.14
N PRO A 75 21.22 -28.23 -5.87
CA PRO A 75 22.48 -28.59 -6.52
C PRO A 75 22.81 -27.90 -7.86
N GLU A 76 21.98 -27.01 -8.40
CA GLU A 76 22.13 -26.50 -9.79
C GLU A 76 22.68 -25.07 -9.93
N LEU A 77 23.13 -24.42 -8.87
CA LEU A 77 23.81 -23.12 -8.91
C LEU A 77 25.31 -23.29 -8.62
N LYS A 78 26.07 -23.85 -9.57
CA LYS A 78 27.51 -24.13 -9.37
C LYS A 78 28.50 -23.29 -10.17
N HIS A 79 28.05 -22.26 -10.89
CA HIS A 79 28.98 -21.32 -11.51
C HIS A 79 28.63 -19.89 -11.09
N THR A 80 29.66 -19.18 -10.63
CA THR A 80 29.72 -17.80 -10.12
C THR A 80 29.13 -17.52 -8.74
N TYR A 81 29.74 -18.10 -7.69
CA TYR A 81 29.86 -17.44 -6.38
C TYR A 81 31.27 -17.68 -5.84
N ALA A 82 31.96 -16.62 -5.44
CA ALA A 82 33.25 -16.71 -4.74
C ALA A 82 33.01 -17.28 -3.33
N ASP A 83 33.82 -18.26 -2.92
CA ASP A 83 33.66 -18.96 -1.65
C ASP A 83 33.93 -18.03 -0.44
N LEU A 84 32.91 -17.88 0.41
CA LEU A 84 33.00 -17.17 1.70
C LEU A 84 33.44 -18.16 2.79
N VAL A 85 34.46 -17.80 3.57
CA VAL A 85 34.91 -18.61 4.72
C VAL A 85 34.79 -17.79 6.00
N LEU A 86 34.27 -18.42 7.05
CA LEU A 86 34.15 -17.87 8.40
C LEU A 86 35.49 -18.02 9.14
N GLN A 87 36.06 -16.90 9.59
CA GLN A 87 37.21 -16.91 10.49
C GLN A 87 37.00 -15.84 11.57
N ASN A 88 37.09 -16.24 12.85
CA ASN A 88 36.91 -15.36 14.01
C ASN A 88 35.62 -14.51 14.00
N ASN A 89 34.49 -15.13 13.64
CA ASN A 89 33.15 -14.52 13.59
C ASN A 89 32.91 -13.38 12.58
N ASP A 90 33.88 -13.08 11.72
CA ASP A 90 33.67 -12.18 10.57
C ASP A 90 33.64 -12.94 9.24
N LEU A 91 32.80 -12.47 8.31
CA LEU A 91 32.69 -12.99 6.94
C LEU A 91 33.72 -12.28 6.04
N LEU A 92 34.77 -13.00 5.63
CA LEU A 92 35.81 -12.48 4.74
C LEU A 92 35.75 -13.15 3.36
N LEU A 93 35.95 -12.33 2.31
CA LEU A 93 36.11 -12.80 0.93
C LEU A 93 37.47 -13.47 0.76
N LYS A 94 37.51 -14.76 0.40
CA LYS A 94 38.75 -15.44 0.04
C LYS A 94 39.14 -15.03 -1.39
N ARG A 95 40.25 -14.31 -1.57
CA ARG A 95 40.92 -14.24 -2.88
C ARG A 95 41.61 -15.60 -3.12
N PRO A 96 41.57 -16.17 -4.34
CA PRO A 96 42.16 -17.47 -4.59
C PRO A 96 43.69 -17.40 -4.49
N GLU A 97 44.26 -18.30 -3.68
CA GLU A 97 45.69 -18.58 -3.60
C GLU A 97 46.15 -19.19 -4.94
N SER A 98 47.19 -18.61 -5.53
CA SER A 98 47.85 -19.16 -6.72
C SER A 98 48.64 -20.40 -6.33
N VAL A 99 48.41 -21.48 -7.07
CA VAL A 99 49.13 -22.76 -6.99
C VAL A 99 50.61 -22.52 -7.34
N GLU A 100 51.50 -23.00 -6.48
CA GLU A 100 52.93 -23.15 -6.77
C GLU A 100 53.10 -24.25 -7.82
N ASP A 101 53.66 -23.91 -8.99
CA ASP A 101 54.24 -24.87 -9.93
C ASP A 101 55.73 -24.55 -10.07
N ASP A 102 56.57 -25.51 -9.67
CA ASP A 102 58.02 -25.51 -9.78
C ASP A 102 58.48 -25.50 -11.25
N ILE A 103 59.18 -24.45 -11.70
CA ILE A 103 60.12 -24.51 -12.82
C ILE A 103 61.36 -23.66 -12.49
N GLU A 104 62.50 -24.34 -12.33
CA GLU A 104 63.85 -23.76 -12.27
C GLU A 104 64.21 -23.05 -13.59
N GLY A 105 64.89 -21.90 -13.52
CA GLY A 105 65.86 -21.49 -14.53
C GLY A 105 65.75 -20.06 -15.06
N ASP A 106 66.67 -19.24 -14.57
CA ASP A 106 67.36 -18.12 -15.23
C ASP A 106 66.83 -16.68 -15.10
N GLU A 107 67.80 -15.85 -14.70
CA GLU A 107 67.83 -14.46 -14.27
C GLU A 107 67.30 -13.46 -15.32
N ALA A 108 66.37 -12.57 -14.92
CA ALA A 108 66.27 -11.20 -15.45
C ALA A 108 65.36 -10.30 -14.58
N GLU A 109 66.01 -9.30 -13.97
CA GLU A 109 65.60 -7.94 -13.63
C GLU A 109 64.16 -7.60 -13.18
N ASP A 110 64.13 -6.87 -12.06
CA ASP A 110 63.00 -6.19 -11.42
C ASP A 110 62.04 -5.50 -12.40
N ASP A 111 60.73 -5.78 -12.25
CA ASP A 111 59.66 -4.78 -12.31
C ASP A 111 58.37 -5.37 -11.74
N ILE A 112 58.03 -4.96 -10.51
CA ILE A 112 56.72 -5.21 -9.89
C ILE A 112 55.73 -4.25 -10.54
N GLU A 113 55.14 -4.64 -11.67
CA GLU A 113 53.92 -3.99 -12.17
C GLU A 113 52.76 -4.42 -11.27
N GLY A 114 52.28 -3.46 -10.50
CA GLY A 114 51.14 -3.61 -9.62
C GLY A 114 49.91 -4.10 -10.38
N ASP A 115 49.18 -4.99 -9.72
CA ASP A 115 47.84 -5.43 -10.07
C ASP A 115 46.93 -4.18 -10.16
N GLU A 116 46.88 -3.54 -11.34
CA GLU A 116 46.03 -2.39 -11.62
C GLU A 116 44.57 -2.86 -11.52
N ALA A 117 43.98 -2.66 -10.34
CA ALA A 117 42.54 -2.70 -10.17
C ALA A 117 41.92 -1.79 -11.26
N ALA A 118 41.23 -2.42 -12.21
CA ALA A 118 40.62 -1.74 -13.35
C ALA A 118 39.95 -0.43 -12.89
N PRO A 119 40.19 0.71 -13.57
CA PRO A 119 39.73 2.02 -13.11
C PRO A 119 38.21 1.99 -12.97
N MET A 120 37.75 1.98 -11.71
CA MET A 120 36.33 2.04 -11.39
C MET A 120 35.82 3.38 -11.92
N ASP A 121 34.87 3.32 -12.87
CA ASP A 121 34.37 4.49 -13.59
C ASP A 121 33.91 5.58 -12.60
N PHE A 122 34.64 6.71 -12.54
CA PHE A 122 34.31 7.85 -11.67
C PHE A 122 32.85 8.30 -11.86
N LYS A 123 32.28 8.11 -13.05
CA LYS A 123 30.88 8.40 -13.34
C LYS A 123 29.93 7.47 -12.59
N LEU A 124 30.28 6.18 -12.46
CA LEU A 124 29.51 5.21 -11.68
C LEU A 124 29.55 5.54 -10.18
N ILE A 125 30.72 5.92 -9.65
CA ILE A 125 30.87 6.32 -8.24
C ILE A 125 29.99 7.53 -7.91
N ASN A 126 29.98 8.54 -8.79
CA ASN A 126 29.14 9.72 -8.59
C ASN A 126 27.66 9.37 -8.61
N LYS A 127 27.21 8.51 -9.53
CA LYS A 127 25.82 8.02 -9.55
C LYS A 127 25.44 7.27 -8.27
N ILE A 128 26.33 6.43 -7.72
CA ILE A 128 26.08 5.73 -6.45
C ILE A 128 25.89 6.75 -5.32
N LYS A 129 26.76 7.77 -5.23
CA LYS A 129 26.63 8.82 -4.22
C LYS A 129 25.30 9.57 -4.36
N GLU A 130 24.91 9.94 -5.58
CA GLU A 130 23.63 10.59 -5.86
C GLU A 130 22.44 9.75 -5.39
N HIS A 131 22.43 8.44 -5.69
CA HIS A 131 21.37 7.55 -5.23
C HIS A 131 21.35 7.37 -3.70
N VAL A 132 22.53 7.31 -3.06
CA VAL A 132 22.62 7.22 -1.60
C VAL A 132 22.04 8.49 -0.95
N GLU A 133 22.42 9.68 -1.42
CA GLU A 133 21.84 10.93 -0.89
C GLU A 133 20.34 11.02 -1.13
N PHE A 134 19.87 10.54 -2.29
CA PHE A 134 18.45 10.49 -2.58
C PHE A 134 17.68 9.58 -1.60
N ILE A 135 18.17 8.37 -1.35
CA ILE A 135 17.55 7.43 -0.39
C ILE A 135 17.63 7.99 1.03
N ARG A 136 18.75 8.62 1.43
CA ARG A 136 18.85 9.31 2.74
C ARG A 136 17.78 10.38 2.90
N SER A 137 17.56 11.17 1.85
CA SER A 137 16.54 12.21 1.84
C SER A 137 15.13 11.62 1.96
N MET A 138 14.85 10.49 1.28
CA MET A 138 13.57 9.79 1.40
C MET A 138 13.32 9.28 2.81
N LEU A 139 14.31 8.62 3.43
CA LEU A 139 14.19 8.10 4.80
C LEU A 139 14.00 9.23 5.81
N ALA A 140 14.68 10.36 5.61
CA ALA A 140 14.57 11.52 6.50
C ALA A 140 13.25 12.28 6.36
N SER A 141 12.49 12.07 5.27
CA SER A 141 11.20 12.71 5.03
C SER A 141 10.00 11.80 5.33
N MET A 142 10.21 10.64 5.98
CA MET A 142 9.13 9.75 6.35
C MET A 142 8.24 10.41 7.42
N GLU A 143 6.93 10.30 7.22
CA GLU A 143 5.89 10.81 8.12
C GLU A 143 4.83 9.72 8.27
N ASP A 144 3.53 10.05 8.14
CA ASP A 144 2.46 9.06 8.24
C ASP A 144 2.24 8.15 7.02
N GLY A 145 3.23 8.10 6.12
CA GLY A 145 3.29 7.15 5.00
C GLY A 145 3.13 7.76 3.61
N GLU A 146 4.02 7.40 2.69
CA GLU A 146 3.83 7.66 1.25
C GLU A 146 3.10 6.48 0.59
N ILE A 147 1.86 6.74 0.16
CA ILE A 147 0.98 5.72 -0.42
C ILE A 147 0.17 6.30 -1.58
N SER A 148 -0.08 5.49 -2.62
CA SER A 148 -0.89 5.90 -3.76
C SER A 148 -2.36 6.10 -3.40
N ILE A 149 -3.02 7.03 -4.10
CA ILE A 149 -4.43 7.37 -3.92
C ILE A 149 -5.34 6.24 -4.43
N SER A 150 -6.39 5.94 -3.68
CA SER A 150 -7.46 5.01 -4.03
C SER A 150 -8.64 5.77 -4.63
N ALA A 151 -8.99 5.48 -5.89
CA ALA A 151 -10.12 6.14 -6.52
C ALA A 151 -11.46 5.70 -5.90
N TYR A 152 -11.55 4.46 -5.41
CA TYR A 152 -12.68 3.92 -4.67
C TYR A 152 -12.94 4.69 -3.37
N ASP A 153 -11.92 4.82 -2.52
CA ASP A 153 -12.06 5.54 -1.25
C ASP A 153 -12.31 7.02 -1.47
N THR A 154 -11.63 7.63 -2.44
CA THR A 154 -11.88 9.02 -2.83
C THR A 154 -13.33 9.22 -3.26
N ALA A 155 -13.92 8.26 -3.98
CA ALA A 155 -15.33 8.31 -4.36
C ALA A 155 -16.28 8.21 -3.15
N TRP A 156 -15.98 7.39 -2.15
CA TRP A 156 -16.78 7.36 -0.91
C TRP A 156 -16.69 8.66 -0.12
N VAL A 157 -15.49 9.24 0.01
CA VAL A 157 -15.33 10.55 0.65
C VAL A 157 -16.08 11.64 -0.13
N ALA A 158 -16.08 11.56 -1.46
CA ALA A 158 -16.83 12.48 -2.31
C ALA A 158 -18.35 12.39 -2.13
N LEU A 159 -18.90 11.30 -1.60
CA LEU A 159 -20.34 11.14 -1.36
C LEU A 159 -20.81 11.83 -0.07
N VAL A 160 -19.90 12.26 0.80
CA VAL A 160 -20.24 12.94 2.05
C VAL A 160 -20.85 14.30 1.72
N ASP A 161 -22.07 14.52 2.20
CA ASP A 161 -22.75 15.80 2.13
C ASP A 161 -22.26 16.75 3.22
N ASP A 162 -22.43 18.04 2.98
CA ASP A 162 -22.12 19.10 3.94
C ASP A 162 -22.69 18.79 5.33
N VAL A 163 -21.78 18.63 6.30
CA VAL A 163 -22.10 18.18 7.66
C VAL A 163 -22.78 19.29 8.45
N GLU A 164 -22.43 20.56 8.19
CA GLU A 164 -22.94 21.73 8.90
C GLU A 164 -24.18 22.35 8.22
N GLY A 165 -24.26 22.23 6.89
CA GLY A 165 -25.39 22.71 6.09
C GLY A 165 -26.34 21.60 5.70
N GLU A 166 -27.02 20.96 6.65
CA GLU A 166 -27.97 19.87 6.34
C GLU A 166 -28.98 20.29 5.25
N GLY A 167 -28.99 19.56 4.13
CA GLY A 167 -29.82 19.88 2.97
C GLY A 167 -29.29 20.99 2.05
N SER A 168 -28.04 21.45 2.21
CA SER A 168 -27.40 22.42 1.31
C SER A 168 -27.28 21.89 -0.12
N GLY A 169 -27.27 20.57 -0.29
CA GLY A 169 -27.06 19.92 -1.58
C GLY A 169 -25.64 20.10 -2.12
N LEU A 170 -24.67 20.33 -1.22
CA LEU A 170 -23.26 20.50 -1.56
C LEU A 170 -22.39 19.38 -0.95
N PRO A 171 -21.29 19.00 -1.63
CA PRO A 171 -20.33 18.03 -1.10
C PRO A 171 -19.49 18.64 0.02
N GLN A 172 -19.24 17.87 1.08
CA GLN A 172 -18.35 18.26 2.18
C GLN A 172 -16.90 18.46 1.69
N PHE A 173 -16.47 17.68 0.71
CA PHE A 173 -15.10 17.70 0.19
C PHE A 173 -15.08 17.90 -1.34
N PRO A 174 -15.33 19.12 -1.87
CA PRO A 174 -15.37 19.36 -3.31
C PRO A 174 -14.10 18.95 -4.07
N SER A 175 -12.93 19.07 -3.42
CA SER A 175 -11.63 18.69 -4.00
C SER A 175 -11.53 17.21 -4.36
N THR A 176 -12.31 16.34 -3.72
CA THR A 176 -12.38 14.90 -4.07
C THR A 176 -13.04 14.69 -5.44
N LEU A 177 -14.06 15.47 -5.78
CA LEU A 177 -14.70 15.44 -7.10
C LEU A 177 -13.74 15.97 -8.18
N ASP A 178 -12.99 17.04 -7.87
CA ASP A 178 -11.94 17.55 -8.76
C ASP A 178 -10.85 16.49 -8.99
N TRP A 179 -10.43 15.78 -7.93
CA TRP A 179 -9.46 14.69 -8.07
C TRP A 179 -10.01 13.58 -8.97
N ILE A 180 -11.24 13.10 -8.72
CA ILE A 180 -11.88 12.06 -9.54
C ILE A 180 -11.96 12.51 -10.99
N ALA A 181 -12.40 13.75 -11.23
CA ALA A 181 -12.52 14.29 -12.57
C ALA A 181 -11.16 14.30 -13.28
N ASN A 182 -10.10 14.73 -12.61
CA ASN A 182 -8.79 14.91 -13.24
C ASN A 182 -7.98 13.60 -13.40
N ASN A 183 -8.41 12.49 -12.80
CA ASN A 183 -7.66 11.22 -12.78
C ASN A 183 -8.35 10.06 -13.53
N GLN A 184 -9.33 10.34 -14.39
CA GLN A 184 -9.88 9.32 -15.29
C GLN A 184 -8.83 8.86 -16.32
N LEU A 185 -8.65 7.54 -16.46
CA LEU A 185 -7.75 6.94 -17.44
C LEU A 185 -8.30 7.09 -18.88
N LEU A 186 -7.42 6.91 -19.87
CA LEU A 186 -7.74 7.10 -21.29
C LEU A 186 -8.86 6.18 -21.80
N ASP A 187 -8.99 4.99 -21.21
CA ASP A 187 -10.03 4.01 -21.54
C ASP A 187 -11.38 4.30 -20.87
N GLY A 188 -11.46 5.35 -20.06
CA GLY A 188 -12.64 5.76 -19.29
C GLY A 188 -12.73 5.16 -17.90
N SER A 189 -11.80 4.30 -17.49
CA SER A 189 -11.76 3.70 -16.15
C SER A 189 -11.03 4.57 -15.12
N TRP A 190 -11.10 4.15 -13.86
CA TRP A 190 -10.22 4.59 -12.78
C TRP A 190 -9.55 3.36 -12.14
N GLY A 191 -8.38 3.55 -11.53
CA GLY A 191 -7.61 2.50 -10.88
C GLY A 191 -6.10 2.71 -11.07
N ASP A 192 -5.33 1.67 -10.78
CA ASP A 192 -3.87 1.72 -10.94
C ASP A 192 -3.49 1.84 -12.43
N SER A 193 -2.69 2.84 -12.80
CA SER A 193 -2.25 3.05 -14.19
C SER A 193 -1.13 2.11 -14.63
N GLU A 194 -0.37 1.56 -13.68
CA GLU A 194 0.80 0.71 -13.91
C GLU A 194 0.45 -0.78 -13.88
N SER A 195 -0.57 -1.15 -13.10
CA SER A 195 -1.08 -2.51 -13.00
C SER A 195 -2.54 -2.61 -13.41
N PHE A 196 -2.90 -3.68 -14.12
CA PHE A 196 -4.29 -3.94 -14.53
C PHE A 196 -4.81 -5.19 -13.83
N THR A 197 -5.92 -5.05 -13.10
CA THR A 197 -6.78 -6.17 -12.73
C THR A 197 -8.24 -5.78 -12.98
N ALA A 198 -9.07 -6.71 -13.45
CA ALA A 198 -10.49 -6.41 -13.67
C ALA A 198 -11.17 -5.97 -12.37
N HIS A 199 -10.86 -6.63 -11.25
CA HIS A 199 -11.40 -6.27 -9.93
C HIS A 199 -11.14 -4.81 -9.59
N ASP A 200 -9.87 -4.36 -9.65
CA ASP A 200 -9.47 -2.98 -9.36
C ASP A 200 -10.17 -2.00 -10.29
N ARG A 201 -10.07 -2.20 -11.61
CA ARG A 201 -10.59 -1.21 -12.56
C ARG A 201 -12.10 -1.06 -12.47
N ILE A 202 -12.83 -2.15 -12.28
CA ILE A 202 -14.29 -2.14 -12.32
C ILE A 202 -14.86 -1.49 -11.06
N ILE A 203 -14.34 -1.81 -9.86
CA ILE A 203 -14.83 -1.23 -8.62
C ILE A 203 -14.50 0.27 -8.50
N ASN A 204 -13.26 0.67 -8.83
CA ASN A 204 -12.88 2.08 -8.84
C ASN A 204 -13.73 2.87 -9.84
N THR A 205 -13.94 2.34 -11.05
CA THR A 205 -14.73 3.03 -12.08
C THR A 205 -16.17 3.25 -11.65
N ILE A 206 -16.88 2.23 -11.16
CA ILE A 206 -18.28 2.40 -10.79
C ILE A 206 -18.43 3.34 -9.59
N ALA A 207 -17.52 3.28 -8.62
CA ALA A 207 -17.52 4.18 -7.47
C ALA A 207 -17.33 5.64 -7.90
N CYS A 208 -16.34 5.93 -8.77
CA CYS A 208 -16.13 7.27 -9.29
C CYS A 208 -17.35 7.79 -10.10
N VAL A 209 -17.98 6.93 -10.91
CA VAL A 209 -19.20 7.31 -11.62
C VAL A 209 -20.34 7.63 -10.64
N VAL A 210 -20.51 6.82 -9.60
CA VAL A 210 -21.50 7.06 -8.55
C VAL A 210 -21.28 8.41 -7.90
N ALA A 211 -20.05 8.73 -7.46
CA ALA A 211 -19.72 10.02 -6.86
C ALA A 211 -20.04 11.21 -7.78
N LEU A 212 -19.56 11.19 -9.03
CA LEU A 212 -19.82 12.26 -10.00
C LEU A 212 -21.33 12.39 -10.32
N LYS A 213 -22.04 11.27 -10.39
CA LYS A 213 -23.47 11.24 -10.67
C LYS A 213 -24.31 11.79 -9.51
N SER A 214 -23.95 11.49 -8.26
CA SER A 214 -24.63 12.00 -7.06
C SER A 214 -24.70 13.53 -7.02
N TRP A 215 -23.64 14.19 -7.48
CA TRP A 215 -23.56 15.66 -7.52
C TRP A 215 -23.88 16.26 -8.89
N ASN A 216 -24.26 15.42 -9.87
CA ASN A 216 -24.56 15.83 -11.24
C ASN A 216 -23.44 16.66 -11.91
N VAL A 217 -22.18 16.30 -11.67
CA VAL A 217 -20.99 16.94 -12.23
C VAL A 217 -20.30 16.03 -13.25
N HIS A 218 -19.52 16.63 -14.16
CA HIS A 218 -18.72 15.92 -15.17
C HIS A 218 -19.46 14.78 -15.93
N PRO A 219 -20.61 15.07 -16.56
CA PRO A 219 -21.42 14.05 -17.23
C PRO A 219 -20.69 13.32 -18.36
N ASP A 220 -19.69 13.95 -18.98
CA ASP A 220 -18.81 13.34 -19.98
C ASP A 220 -17.96 12.20 -19.39
N LYS A 221 -17.44 12.38 -18.18
CA LYS A 221 -16.64 11.38 -17.46
C LYS A 221 -17.51 10.24 -16.99
N CYS A 222 -18.71 10.55 -16.46
CA CYS A 222 -19.74 9.55 -16.14
C CYS A 222 -20.07 8.66 -17.34
N LYS A 223 -20.29 9.27 -18.51
CA LYS A 223 -20.60 8.52 -19.75
C LYS A 223 -19.48 7.56 -20.14
N LYS A 224 -18.21 8.01 -20.08
CA LYS A 224 -17.04 7.18 -20.38
C LYS A 224 -16.87 6.05 -19.36
N GLY A 225 -17.01 6.35 -18.07
CA GLY A 225 -16.93 5.35 -17.00
C GLY A 225 -18.02 4.29 -17.11
N MET A 226 -19.26 4.69 -17.39
CA MET A 226 -20.34 3.73 -17.63
C MET A 226 -20.12 2.88 -18.88
N ALA A 227 -19.57 3.46 -19.96
CA ALA A 227 -19.23 2.70 -21.15
C ALA A 227 -18.15 1.65 -20.86
N TYR A 228 -17.12 2.02 -20.08
CA TYR A 228 -16.10 1.08 -19.62
C TYR A 228 -16.69 -0.02 -18.74
N PHE A 229 -17.46 0.35 -17.72
CA PHE A 229 -18.06 -0.58 -16.77
C PHE A 229 -18.91 -1.65 -17.47
N LYS A 230 -19.86 -1.24 -18.31
CA LYS A 230 -20.73 -2.17 -19.04
C LYS A 230 -19.97 -3.10 -19.97
N LYS A 231 -18.92 -2.59 -20.63
CA LYS A 231 -18.11 -3.38 -21.55
C LYS A 231 -17.28 -4.45 -20.82
N ASN A 232 -16.84 -4.17 -19.59
CA ASN A 232 -15.81 -4.97 -18.93
C ASN A 232 -16.31 -5.76 -17.71
N ILE A 233 -17.54 -5.53 -17.22
CA ILE A 233 -18.03 -6.18 -15.99
C ILE A 233 -17.94 -7.72 -16.04
N SER A 234 -18.18 -8.33 -17.20
CA SER A 234 -18.09 -9.76 -17.40
C SER A 234 -16.67 -10.32 -17.20
N ASN A 235 -15.63 -9.49 -17.30
CA ASN A 235 -14.24 -9.91 -17.09
C ASN A 235 -13.96 -10.27 -15.63
N LEU A 236 -14.78 -9.84 -14.67
CA LEU A 236 -14.67 -10.26 -13.27
C LEU A 236 -14.73 -11.79 -13.12
N GLY A 237 -15.50 -12.49 -13.96
CA GLY A 237 -15.64 -13.94 -13.88
C GLY A 237 -14.41 -14.73 -14.35
N ASN A 238 -13.49 -14.06 -15.07
CA ASN A 238 -12.26 -14.67 -15.61
C ASN A 238 -11.02 -14.32 -14.78
N GLU A 239 -11.16 -13.42 -13.80
CA GLU A 239 -10.05 -12.86 -13.05
C GLU A 239 -9.63 -13.81 -11.91
N ASN A 240 -8.34 -13.86 -11.62
CA ASN A 240 -7.83 -14.74 -10.58
C ASN A 240 -8.32 -14.27 -9.20
N ALA A 241 -9.06 -15.12 -8.49
CA ALA A 241 -9.58 -14.84 -7.16
C ALA A 241 -8.47 -14.49 -6.14
N LYS A 242 -7.22 -14.94 -6.36
CA LYS A 242 -6.08 -14.54 -5.52
C LYS A 242 -5.76 -13.04 -5.60
N HIS A 243 -6.13 -12.39 -6.70
CA HIS A 243 -5.88 -10.96 -6.92
C HIS A 243 -7.08 -10.08 -6.56
N MET A 244 -8.11 -10.66 -5.95
CA MET A 244 -9.30 -9.93 -5.54
C MET A 244 -8.95 -8.96 -4.39
N PRO A 245 -9.37 -7.68 -4.48
CA PRO A 245 -9.20 -6.72 -3.40
C PRO A 245 -9.85 -7.20 -2.09
N ILE A 246 -9.30 -6.73 -0.97
CA ILE A 246 -9.83 -7.04 0.36
C ILE A 246 -11.28 -6.55 0.44
N GLY A 247 -12.17 -7.41 0.93
CA GLY A 247 -13.58 -7.06 1.12
C GLY A 247 -14.40 -6.92 -0.17
N PHE A 248 -13.83 -7.15 -1.36
CA PHE A 248 -14.49 -6.92 -2.66
C PHE A 248 -15.91 -7.49 -2.72
N GLU A 249 -16.11 -8.74 -2.29
CA GLU A 249 -17.43 -9.40 -2.37
C GLU A 249 -18.47 -8.77 -1.43
N ILE A 250 -18.05 -7.96 -0.45
CA ILE A 250 -18.94 -7.22 0.45
C ILE A 250 -19.17 -5.81 -0.10
N VAL A 251 -18.09 -5.13 -0.48
CA VAL A 251 -18.10 -3.70 -0.79
C VAL A 251 -18.51 -3.40 -2.24
N PHE A 252 -18.19 -4.28 -3.20
CA PHE A 252 -18.58 -4.12 -4.60
C PHE A 252 -20.10 -4.17 -4.79
N PRO A 253 -20.84 -5.17 -4.25
CA PRO A 253 -22.31 -5.13 -4.34
C PRO A 253 -22.92 -3.92 -3.63
N SER A 254 -22.27 -3.38 -2.60
CA SER A 254 -22.76 -2.19 -1.90
C SER A 254 -22.77 -0.96 -2.80
N ILE A 255 -21.64 -0.68 -3.47
CA ILE A 255 -21.57 0.45 -4.41
C ILE A 255 -22.47 0.25 -5.64
N ILE A 256 -22.74 -1.00 -6.03
CA ILE A 256 -23.72 -1.32 -7.07
C ILE A 256 -25.15 -0.94 -6.64
N GLU A 257 -25.54 -1.17 -5.38
CA GLU A 257 -26.86 -0.69 -4.90
C GLU A 257 -26.95 0.84 -4.93
N VAL A 258 -25.88 1.55 -4.59
CA VAL A 258 -25.83 3.02 -4.71
C VAL A 258 -25.96 3.43 -6.19
N ALA A 259 -25.31 2.73 -7.11
CA ALA A 259 -25.46 3.00 -8.53
C ALA A 259 -26.91 2.82 -9.01
N ARG A 260 -27.60 1.77 -8.53
CA ARG A 260 -29.02 1.54 -8.84
C ARG A 260 -29.92 2.64 -8.29
N SER A 261 -29.69 3.10 -7.05
CA SER A 261 -30.49 4.18 -6.45
C SER A 261 -30.36 5.50 -7.23
N LEU A 262 -29.24 5.71 -7.94
CA LEU A 262 -28.99 6.83 -8.85
C LEU A 262 -29.49 6.61 -10.29
N ASN A 263 -30.21 5.52 -10.55
CA ASN A 263 -30.70 5.11 -11.88
C ASN A 263 -29.58 4.92 -12.91
N LEU A 264 -28.40 4.46 -12.48
CA LEU A 264 -27.35 4.04 -13.41
C LEU A 264 -27.68 2.66 -13.98
N GLU A 265 -27.46 2.48 -15.27
CA GLU A 265 -27.75 1.23 -15.98
C GLU A 265 -26.71 0.14 -15.62
N VAL A 266 -27.01 -0.62 -14.57
CA VAL A 266 -26.25 -1.80 -14.14
C VAL A 266 -26.71 -3.03 -14.94
N PRO A 267 -25.78 -3.86 -15.48
CA PRO A 267 -26.14 -5.11 -16.18
C PRO A 267 -26.64 -6.21 -15.22
N ASP A 268 -27.87 -6.10 -14.72
CA ASP A 268 -28.41 -7.03 -13.70
C ASP A 268 -28.50 -8.50 -14.15
N ASP A 269 -28.64 -8.75 -15.45
CA ASP A 269 -28.64 -10.10 -16.03
C ASP A 269 -27.24 -10.74 -16.07
N SER A 270 -26.20 -10.02 -15.62
CA SER A 270 -24.81 -10.50 -15.65
C SER A 270 -24.60 -11.65 -14.65
N PRO A 271 -24.21 -12.86 -15.09
CA PRO A 271 -24.03 -14.02 -14.20
C PRO A 271 -23.02 -13.74 -13.08
N VAL A 272 -21.96 -12.99 -13.37
CA VAL A 272 -20.93 -12.66 -12.38
C VAL A 272 -21.45 -11.78 -11.24
N LEU A 273 -22.43 -10.91 -11.51
CA LEU A 273 -23.08 -10.16 -10.43
C LEU A 273 -23.81 -11.12 -9.50
N ASN A 274 -24.64 -12.01 -10.04
CA ASN A 274 -25.37 -13.00 -9.24
C ASN A 274 -24.44 -13.85 -8.35
N GLU A 275 -23.29 -14.26 -8.89
CA GLU A 275 -22.26 -14.97 -8.13
C GLU A 275 -21.69 -14.12 -6.99
N ILE A 276 -21.34 -12.85 -7.25
CA ILE A 276 -20.80 -11.96 -6.20
C ILE A 276 -21.84 -11.68 -5.11
N TYR A 277 -23.11 -11.49 -5.46
CA TYR A 277 -24.19 -11.35 -4.47
C TYR A 277 -24.38 -12.61 -3.64
N ALA A 278 -24.26 -13.81 -4.24
CA ALA A 278 -24.28 -15.06 -3.49
C ALA A 278 -23.09 -15.15 -2.52
N MET A 279 -21.89 -14.75 -2.95
CA MET A 279 -20.70 -14.67 -2.09
C MET A 279 -20.89 -13.68 -0.93
N ARG A 280 -21.45 -12.49 -1.20
CA ARG A 280 -21.80 -11.49 -0.17
C ARG A 280 -22.70 -12.09 0.89
N ASN A 281 -23.80 -12.71 0.48
CA ASN A 281 -24.77 -13.29 1.40
C ASN A 281 -24.18 -14.41 2.26
N LEU A 282 -23.28 -15.22 1.69
CA LEU A 282 -22.55 -16.24 2.44
C LEU A 282 -21.56 -15.64 3.44
N LYS A 283 -20.83 -14.58 3.06
CA LYS A 283 -19.89 -13.90 3.95
C LYS A 283 -20.62 -13.18 5.09
N LEU A 284 -21.67 -12.41 4.79
CA LEU A 284 -22.44 -11.68 5.80
C LEU A 284 -23.07 -12.61 6.84
N LYS A 285 -23.55 -13.81 6.45
CA LYS A 285 -24.06 -14.82 7.39
C LYS A 285 -23.00 -15.35 8.36
N LYS A 286 -21.72 -15.32 7.97
CA LYS A 286 -20.60 -15.76 8.79
C LYS A 286 -20.06 -14.66 9.70
N ILE A 287 -20.43 -13.41 9.47
CA ILE A 287 -19.99 -12.29 10.31
C ILE A 287 -20.70 -12.39 11.66
N PRO A 288 -19.95 -12.54 12.77
CA PRO A 288 -20.54 -12.53 14.09
C PRO A 288 -20.94 -11.11 14.46
N ARG A 289 -22.19 -10.71 14.12
CA ARG A 289 -22.66 -9.33 14.30
C ARG A 289 -22.56 -8.84 15.73
N GLU A 290 -22.70 -9.73 16.71
CA GLU A 290 -22.48 -9.36 18.11
C GLU A 290 -21.04 -8.97 18.42
N ILE A 291 -20.05 -9.67 17.83
CA ILE A 291 -18.63 -9.40 18.05
C ILE A 291 -18.23 -8.11 17.34
N LEU A 292 -18.74 -7.88 16.12
CA LEU A 292 -18.52 -6.67 15.33
C LEU A 292 -18.79 -5.37 16.12
N HIS A 293 -19.78 -5.39 17.02
CA HIS A 293 -20.19 -4.22 17.81
C HIS A 293 -19.64 -4.21 19.25
N LYS A 294 -18.79 -5.18 19.61
CA LYS A 294 -18.25 -5.33 20.97
C LYS A 294 -16.75 -5.09 21.03
N VAL A 295 -16.01 -5.48 20.00
CA VAL A 295 -14.55 -5.39 19.97
C VAL A 295 -14.06 -4.91 18.61
N PRO A 296 -12.93 -4.19 18.54
CA PRO A 296 -12.31 -3.85 17.27
C PRO A 296 -11.95 -5.11 16.49
N THR A 297 -12.36 -5.18 15.23
CA THR A 297 -12.01 -6.27 14.31
C THR A 297 -11.74 -5.68 12.94
N THR A 298 -11.06 -6.44 12.08
CA THR A 298 -10.80 -6.05 10.68
C THR A 298 -12.07 -5.78 9.87
N LEU A 299 -13.25 -6.18 10.35
CA LEU A 299 -14.53 -5.87 9.71
C LEU A 299 -14.87 -4.38 9.75
N LEU A 300 -14.32 -3.62 10.70
CA LEU A 300 -14.47 -2.16 10.75
C LEU A 300 -13.79 -1.47 9.55
N TYR A 301 -12.91 -2.15 8.82
CA TYR A 301 -12.27 -1.64 7.60
C TYR A 301 -13.22 -1.58 6.38
N SER A 302 -14.40 -2.22 6.45
CA SER A 302 -15.32 -2.33 5.30
C SER A 302 -16.79 -2.11 5.69
N LEU A 303 -17.07 -1.12 6.56
CA LEU A 303 -18.42 -0.85 7.05
C LEU A 303 -19.37 -0.37 5.94
N GLU A 304 -18.86 0.31 4.92
CA GLU A 304 -19.59 0.77 3.73
C GLU A 304 -20.20 -0.39 2.93
N GLY A 305 -19.71 -1.60 3.16
CA GLY A 305 -20.22 -2.83 2.59
C GLY A 305 -21.38 -3.48 3.39
N MET A 306 -21.74 -2.95 4.56
CA MET A 306 -22.66 -3.62 5.50
C MET A 306 -23.86 -2.74 5.84
N ALA A 307 -25.06 -3.33 5.79
CA ALA A 307 -26.31 -2.70 6.23
C ALA A 307 -26.66 -3.09 7.67
N ASP A 308 -27.61 -2.40 8.30
CA ASP A 308 -28.14 -2.70 9.64
C ASP A 308 -27.05 -2.70 10.74
N LEU A 309 -26.25 -1.64 10.77
CA LEU A 309 -25.20 -1.42 11.77
C LEU A 309 -25.73 -0.62 12.97
N ASP A 310 -25.27 -0.97 14.17
CA ASP A 310 -25.55 -0.23 15.40
C ASP A 310 -24.44 0.79 15.65
N TRP A 311 -24.64 1.99 15.12
CA TRP A 311 -23.65 3.07 15.16
C TRP A 311 -23.31 3.54 16.56
N GLU A 312 -24.25 3.47 17.52
CA GLU A 312 -23.98 3.83 18.91
C GLU A 312 -22.92 2.91 19.52
N LYS A 313 -22.91 1.63 19.13
CA LYS A 313 -21.86 0.70 19.54
C LYS A 313 -20.59 0.84 18.71
N LEU A 314 -20.70 1.02 17.39
CA LEU A 314 -19.53 1.15 16.52
C LEU A 314 -18.68 2.37 16.86
N LEU A 315 -19.28 3.52 17.18
CA LEU A 315 -18.52 4.72 17.57
C LEU A 315 -17.65 4.51 18.81
N LYS A 316 -17.98 3.54 19.67
CA LYS A 316 -17.15 3.15 20.83
C LYS A 316 -15.88 2.37 20.43
N LEU A 317 -15.81 1.94 19.17
CA LEU A 317 -14.70 1.20 18.57
C LEU A 317 -13.91 2.05 17.56
N GLN A 318 -14.21 3.34 17.46
CA GLN A 318 -13.47 4.29 16.62
C GLN A 318 -12.01 4.37 17.07
N SER A 319 -11.09 4.46 16.11
CA SER A 319 -9.68 4.69 16.37
C SER A 319 -9.44 6.07 16.99
N GLN A 320 -8.32 6.23 17.68
CA GLN A 320 -7.99 7.50 18.37
C GLN A 320 -7.85 8.69 17.42
N ASP A 321 -7.49 8.43 16.16
CA ASP A 321 -7.39 9.44 15.11
C ASP A 321 -8.74 9.81 14.48
N GLY A 322 -9.83 9.17 14.90
CA GLY A 322 -11.19 9.37 14.37
C GLY A 322 -11.58 8.43 13.24
N SER A 323 -10.67 7.57 12.77
CA SER A 323 -10.96 6.61 11.71
C SER A 323 -11.69 5.36 12.20
N PHE A 324 -12.25 4.61 11.25
CA PHE A 324 -12.59 3.20 11.44
C PHE A 324 -11.52 2.32 10.77
N MET A 325 -10.65 1.71 11.58
CA MET A 325 -9.53 0.86 11.12
C MET A 325 -8.69 1.52 10.01
N MET A 326 -8.38 2.80 10.13
CA MET A 326 -7.55 3.54 9.16
C MET A 326 -8.13 3.58 7.73
N SER A 327 -9.41 3.22 7.51
CA SER A 327 -10.04 3.22 6.19
C SER A 327 -10.80 4.53 5.93
N PRO A 328 -10.42 5.31 4.90
CA PRO A 328 -11.20 6.48 4.51
C PRO A 328 -12.60 6.14 4.00
N ALA A 329 -12.80 5.08 3.20
CA ALA A 329 -14.15 4.68 2.75
C ALA A 329 -15.07 4.32 3.92
N SER A 330 -14.59 3.49 4.85
CA SER A 330 -15.36 3.08 6.02
C SER A 330 -15.70 4.27 6.92
N THR A 331 -14.73 5.18 7.10
CA THR A 331 -14.91 6.41 7.91
C THR A 331 -15.86 7.40 7.23
N ALA A 332 -15.81 7.54 5.90
CA ALA A 332 -16.76 8.34 5.13
C ALA A 332 -18.18 7.82 5.27
N TYR A 333 -18.36 6.50 5.18
CA TYR A 333 -19.65 5.88 5.40
C TYR A 333 -20.16 6.12 6.83
N ALA A 334 -19.29 5.97 7.84
CA ALA A 334 -19.65 6.27 9.24
C ALA A 334 -20.07 7.73 9.42
N LEU A 335 -19.35 8.68 8.83
CA LEU A 335 -19.69 10.10 8.86
C LEU A 335 -21.06 10.37 8.26
N MET A 336 -21.38 9.77 7.10
CA MET A 336 -22.70 9.91 6.47
C MET A 336 -23.85 9.42 7.36
N GLN A 337 -23.60 8.40 8.19
CA GLN A 337 -24.63 7.82 9.07
C GLN A 337 -24.75 8.52 10.43
N THR A 338 -23.69 9.17 10.90
CA THR A 338 -23.59 9.61 12.31
C THR A 338 -23.33 11.10 12.49
N ARG A 339 -22.81 11.78 11.45
CA ARG A 339 -22.29 13.15 11.55
C ARG A 339 -21.21 13.33 12.63
N ASP A 340 -20.47 12.27 12.93
CA ASP A 340 -19.45 12.27 13.98
C ASP A 340 -18.28 13.23 13.63
N PRO A 341 -17.94 14.18 14.52
CA PRO A 341 -16.92 15.18 14.25
C PRO A 341 -15.50 14.61 14.16
N ASN A 342 -15.21 13.47 14.82
CA ASN A 342 -13.89 12.85 14.73
C ASN A 342 -13.68 12.18 13.36
N CYS A 343 -14.71 11.53 12.82
CA CYS A 343 -14.71 11.02 11.44
C CYS A 343 -14.45 12.16 10.45
N LEU A 344 -15.12 13.31 10.64
CA LEU A 344 -14.92 14.49 9.81
C LEU A 344 -13.49 15.03 9.91
N ALA A 345 -12.94 15.13 11.12
CA ALA A 345 -11.58 15.60 11.35
C ALA A 345 -10.53 14.72 10.67
N TYR A 346 -10.66 13.39 10.81
CA TYR A 346 -9.81 12.41 10.12
C TYR A 346 -9.85 12.61 8.60
N LEU A 347 -11.04 12.60 8.00
CA LEU A 347 -11.18 12.74 6.55
C LEU A 347 -10.66 14.08 6.03
N ALA A 348 -10.90 15.17 6.76
CA ALA A 348 -10.40 16.48 6.40
C ALA A 348 -8.85 16.52 6.37
N GLN A 349 -8.20 15.88 7.36
CA GLN A 349 -6.75 15.76 7.39
C GLN A 349 -6.21 14.95 6.20
N VAL A 350 -6.81 13.78 5.92
CA VAL A 350 -6.35 12.91 4.82
C VAL A 350 -6.58 13.60 3.46
N VAL A 351 -7.76 14.17 3.22
CA VAL A 351 -8.07 14.91 1.98
C VAL A 351 -7.10 16.09 1.79
N HIS A 352 -6.77 16.81 2.86
CA HIS A 352 -5.79 17.89 2.81
C HIS A 352 -4.41 17.38 2.41
N LYS A 353 -3.92 16.32 3.07
CA LYS A 353 -2.59 15.74 2.80
C LYS A 353 -2.43 15.26 1.36
N PHE A 354 -3.48 14.65 0.80
CA PHE A 354 -3.46 14.05 -0.54
C PHE A 354 -4.11 14.92 -1.62
N ASN A 355 -4.27 16.23 -1.36
CA ASN A 355 -4.74 17.22 -2.33
C ASN A 355 -6.04 16.83 -3.04
N GLY A 356 -7.03 16.38 -2.28
CA GLY A 356 -8.34 15.97 -2.80
C GLY A 356 -8.49 14.46 -2.95
N GLY A 357 -7.43 13.71 -3.24
CA GLY A 357 -7.50 12.25 -3.19
C GLY A 357 -7.40 11.72 -1.76
N VAL A 358 -7.66 10.43 -1.56
CA VAL A 358 -7.31 9.69 -0.33
C VAL A 358 -6.84 8.27 -0.68
N PRO A 359 -5.88 7.68 0.06
CA PRO A 359 -5.49 6.27 -0.11
C PRO A 359 -6.57 5.30 0.41
N ASN A 360 -6.37 3.99 0.27
CA ASN A 360 -7.28 2.98 0.83
C ASN A 360 -7.04 2.71 2.33
N VAL A 361 -5.89 3.12 2.85
CA VAL A 361 -5.52 2.98 4.26
C VAL A 361 -4.61 4.15 4.64
N TYR A 362 -4.87 4.77 5.78
CA TYR A 362 -4.03 5.85 6.29
C TYR A 362 -4.25 6.06 7.80
N PRO A 363 -3.18 6.28 8.59
CA PRO A 363 -1.76 6.30 8.21
C PRO A 363 -1.18 4.91 7.89
N VAL A 364 0.04 4.87 7.34
CA VAL A 364 0.85 3.64 7.14
C VAL A 364 2.30 3.84 7.61
N ASP A 365 2.50 4.74 8.56
CA ASP A 365 3.77 5.12 9.18
C ASP A 365 4.59 3.90 9.63
N LEU A 366 4.04 3.06 10.50
CA LEU A 366 4.76 1.92 11.06
C LEU A 366 5.14 0.91 9.98
N PHE A 367 4.21 0.64 9.07
CA PHE A 367 4.43 -0.26 7.95
C PHE A 367 5.57 0.24 7.04
N GLU A 368 5.56 1.53 6.69
CA GLU A 368 6.57 2.13 5.84
C GLU A 368 7.96 2.09 6.51
N HIS A 369 8.06 2.48 7.78
CA HIS A 369 9.31 2.48 8.54
C HIS A 369 9.90 1.07 8.66
N VAL A 370 9.08 0.08 9.03
CA VAL A 370 9.52 -1.32 9.15
C VAL A 370 10.01 -1.85 7.80
N TRP A 371 9.27 -1.58 6.72
CA TRP A 371 9.67 -2.08 5.40
C TRP A 371 10.91 -1.41 4.86
N ALA A 372 11.08 -0.10 5.05
CA ALA A 372 12.28 0.59 4.63
C ALA A 372 13.53 -0.04 5.28
N VAL A 373 13.47 -0.32 6.58
CA VAL A 373 14.56 -0.98 7.33
C VAL A 373 14.84 -2.38 6.78
N ASP A 374 13.82 -3.24 6.70
CA ASP A 374 13.98 -4.62 6.23
C ASP A 374 14.55 -4.68 4.80
N ARG A 375 14.02 -3.85 3.89
CA ARG A 375 14.41 -3.90 2.47
C ARG A 375 15.84 -3.42 2.28
N LEU A 376 16.26 -2.35 2.94
CA LEU A 376 17.63 -1.85 2.85
C LEU A 376 18.65 -2.83 3.48
N GLN A 377 18.27 -3.53 4.55
CA GLN A 377 19.10 -4.58 5.14
C GLN A 377 19.23 -5.79 4.21
N ARG A 378 18.12 -6.31 3.66
CA ARG A 378 18.12 -7.49 2.80
C ARG A 378 18.79 -7.27 1.45
N LEU A 379 18.79 -6.03 0.96
CA LEU A 379 19.55 -5.63 -0.24
C LEU A 379 21.07 -5.50 0.04
N GLY A 380 21.51 -5.60 1.29
CA GLY A 380 22.93 -5.51 1.65
C GLY A 380 23.51 -4.10 1.52
N ILE A 381 22.67 -3.06 1.55
CA ILE A 381 23.07 -1.65 1.38
C ILE A 381 22.81 -0.79 2.62
N SER A 382 22.30 -1.37 3.71
CA SER A 382 21.96 -0.67 4.96
C SER A 382 23.08 0.16 5.57
N ARG A 383 24.36 -0.26 5.42
CA ARG A 383 25.54 0.46 5.93
C ARG A 383 25.64 1.92 5.46
N HIS A 384 25.00 2.26 4.34
CA HIS A 384 25.00 3.64 3.82
C HIS A 384 24.00 4.55 4.54
N PHE A 385 23.11 3.97 5.35
CA PHE A 385 21.92 4.63 5.91
C PHE A 385 21.80 4.45 7.43
N GLU A 386 22.84 4.02 8.13
CA GLU A 386 22.78 3.68 9.56
C GLU A 386 22.11 4.76 10.45
N PRO A 387 22.42 6.06 10.30
CA PRO A 387 21.76 7.08 11.10
C PRO A 387 20.25 7.18 10.83
N GLN A 388 19.84 7.09 9.56
CA GLN A 388 18.44 7.14 9.16
C GLN A 388 17.69 5.89 9.61
N LEU A 389 18.29 4.70 9.44
CA LEU A 389 17.70 3.44 9.90
C LEU A 389 17.53 3.42 11.41
N LYS A 390 18.48 4.00 12.17
CA LYS A 390 18.32 4.18 13.61
C LYS A 390 17.11 5.06 13.94
N GLN A 391 16.93 6.18 13.24
CA GLN A 391 15.75 7.03 13.43
C GLN A 391 14.44 6.29 13.14
N CYS A 392 14.39 5.48 12.08
CA CYS A 392 13.22 4.67 11.79
C CYS A 392 12.92 3.67 12.93
N ILE A 393 13.94 3.00 13.45
CA ILE A 393 13.79 2.05 14.57
C ILE A 393 13.39 2.77 15.86
N ASP A 394 13.97 3.94 16.14
CA ASP A 394 13.60 4.76 17.29
C ASP A 394 12.12 5.19 17.21
N TYR A 395 11.64 5.58 16.02
CA TYR A 395 10.23 5.89 15.78
C TYR A 395 9.32 4.69 16.03
N ILE A 396 9.63 3.53 15.43
CA ILE A 396 8.88 2.28 15.64
C ILE A 396 8.77 1.94 17.13
N ASN A 397 9.87 2.08 17.87
CA ASN A 397 9.89 1.80 19.30
C ASN A 397 9.09 2.81 20.14
N SER A 398 8.87 4.03 19.63
CA SER A 398 8.09 5.05 20.34
C SER A 398 6.57 4.84 20.23
N CYS A 399 6.13 4.04 19.25
CA CYS A 399 4.72 3.74 19.04
C CYS A 399 4.21 2.55 19.87
N ASN A 400 5.13 1.77 20.47
CA ASN A 400 4.82 0.62 21.34
C ASN A 400 4.34 1.03 22.74
#